data_AF-A0A663MKS1-F1
#
_entry.id   AF-A0A663MKS1-F1
#
_cell.length_a   1.000
_cell.length_b   1.000
_cell.length_c   1.000
_cell.angle_alpha   90.00
_cell.angle_beta   90.00
_cell.angle_gamma   90.00
#
_symmetry.space_group_name_H-M   'P 1'
#
loop_
_entity.id
_entity.type
_entity.pdbx_description
1 polymer ?
#
loop_
_entity_poly.entity_id
_entity_poly.type
_entity_poly.pdbx_seq_one_letter_code
_entity_poly.pdbx_strand_id
1 'polypeptide(L)'
;MEFAPSESSGAQDASKPLEVLLLEKNRSLQSENATLRITNSDLSVRCAELQIQLTEAVSTLAGQKELIAKLEHDLSTIQALTAVHRPDAEGAAIPSLEKIPEPIKEATALFYGHPPSPSTSFPEGQVDSLLSIISSQRERFRARNQELEGENRMMQHTVHALQSELDNLRADNIKLYEKIKFLQSYPGRGSSRDDTEQRYSSQYEERLDPFSSFSRKERQRKYLSLSPWDKATLSMGRLILSNKTARTVAFFYTLFLHCLVFLVLYKTAWSESVGRDCVAYCAKKYADHIHKFHKDGDAGDMLQ
;
A
#
# COMPACT_ATOMS: atom_id res chain seq x y z
N MET A 1 25.69 8.63 -63.13
CA MET A 1 26.06 10.03 -62.88
C MET A 1 27.42 10.00 -62.22
N GLU A 2 28.39 10.58 -62.89
CA GLU A 2 29.83 10.64 -62.56
C GLU A 2 30.11 11.57 -61.36
N PHE A 3 31.37 11.63 -60.91
CA PHE A 3 31.99 12.40 -59.81
C PHE A 3 31.95 11.73 -58.43
N ALA A 4 33.04 11.48 -57.69
CA ALA A 4 34.47 11.78 -57.84
C ALA A 4 35.27 10.78 -56.94
N PRO A 5 36.58 10.55 -57.18
CA PRO A 5 37.38 9.66 -56.35
C PRO A 5 37.74 10.37 -55.04
N SER A 6 37.54 9.70 -53.91
CA SER A 6 38.22 10.06 -52.67
C SER A 6 39.68 9.60 -52.75
N GLU A 7 40.48 10.31 -53.55
CA GLU A 7 41.94 10.29 -53.45
C GLU A 7 42.35 11.01 -52.16
N SER A 8 43.00 10.30 -51.24
CA SER A 8 44.13 10.79 -50.43
C SER A 8 44.55 9.87 -49.26
N SER A 9 43.98 8.68 -49.08
CA SER A 9 44.49 7.73 -48.07
C SER A 9 45.73 6.93 -48.53
N GLY A 10 45.87 6.67 -49.84
CA GLY A 10 46.94 5.81 -50.37
C GLY A 10 48.35 6.40 -50.31
N ALA A 11 48.50 7.73 -50.38
CA ALA A 11 49.83 8.36 -50.42
C ALA A 11 50.53 8.39 -49.04
N GLN A 12 49.78 8.27 -47.94
CA GLN A 12 50.35 8.20 -46.59
C GLN A 12 50.74 6.78 -46.16
N ASP A 13 50.22 5.74 -46.83
CA ASP A 13 50.57 4.36 -46.49
C ASP A 13 51.93 3.94 -47.03
N ALA A 14 52.42 4.55 -48.11
CA ALA A 14 53.73 4.24 -48.69
C ALA A 14 54.94 4.78 -47.88
N SER A 15 54.73 5.76 -46.98
CA SER A 15 55.78 6.33 -46.14
C SER A 15 55.87 5.70 -44.75
N LYS A 16 54.90 4.86 -44.38
CA LYS A 16 54.90 4.12 -43.12
C LYS A 16 55.80 2.89 -43.25
N PRO A 17 56.65 2.59 -42.25
CA PRO A 17 57.45 1.37 -42.28
C PRO A 17 56.53 0.13 -42.33
N LEU A 18 56.97 -0.92 -43.03
CA LEU A 18 56.18 -2.15 -43.26
C LEU A 18 55.60 -2.74 -41.96
N GLU A 19 56.33 -2.64 -40.87
CA GLU A 19 55.90 -3.06 -39.54
C GLU A 19 54.63 -2.34 -39.07
N VAL A 20 54.51 -1.03 -39.34
CA VAL A 20 53.33 -0.23 -38.97
C VAL A 20 52.12 -0.64 -39.81
N LEU A 21 52.29 -0.90 -41.12
CA LEU A 21 51.21 -1.38 -41.97
C LEU A 21 50.73 -2.77 -41.57
N LEU A 22 51.65 -3.68 -41.21
CA LEU A 22 51.31 -5.00 -40.71
C LEU A 22 50.58 -4.94 -39.38
N LEU A 23 51.02 -4.07 -38.46
CA LEU A 23 50.33 -3.84 -37.18
C LEU A 23 48.93 -3.25 -37.40
N GLU A 24 48.78 -2.30 -38.32
CA GLU A 24 47.48 -1.68 -38.65
C GLU A 24 46.51 -2.70 -39.26
N LYS A 25 46.99 -3.54 -40.20
CA LYS A 25 46.21 -4.65 -40.77
C LYS A 25 45.88 -5.72 -39.74
N ASN A 26 46.81 -6.10 -38.87
CA ASN A 26 46.55 -7.07 -37.80
C ASN A 26 45.49 -6.53 -36.84
N ARG A 27 45.58 -5.26 -36.44
CA ARG A 27 44.57 -4.59 -35.62
C ARG A 27 43.20 -4.54 -36.31
N SER A 28 43.17 -4.28 -37.62
CA SER A 28 41.95 -4.29 -38.41
C SER A 28 41.34 -5.69 -38.50
N LEU A 29 42.13 -6.73 -38.76
CA LEU A 29 41.66 -8.11 -38.80
C LEU A 29 41.20 -8.60 -37.42
N GLN A 30 41.83 -8.12 -36.35
CA GLN A 30 41.39 -8.38 -34.97
C GLN A 30 40.05 -7.71 -34.68
N SER A 31 39.84 -6.45 -35.09
CA SER A 31 38.55 -5.77 -34.89
C SER A 31 37.44 -6.40 -35.73
N GLU A 32 37.73 -6.83 -36.95
CA GLU A 32 36.79 -7.56 -37.80
C GLU A 32 36.44 -8.93 -37.21
N ASN A 33 37.44 -9.68 -36.72
CA ASN A 33 37.20 -10.94 -36.00
C ASN A 33 36.36 -10.73 -34.74
N ALA A 34 36.62 -9.69 -33.96
CA ALA A 34 35.83 -9.36 -32.78
C ALA A 34 34.38 -9.04 -33.17
N THR A 35 34.19 -8.27 -34.25
CA THR A 35 32.86 -7.92 -34.78
C THR A 35 32.12 -9.17 -35.26
N LEU A 36 32.77 -10.03 -36.05
CA LEU A 36 32.18 -11.29 -36.53
C LEU A 36 31.84 -12.25 -35.38
N ARG A 37 32.64 -12.29 -34.31
CA ARG A 37 32.32 -13.07 -33.10
C ARG A 37 31.07 -12.54 -32.39
N ILE A 38 30.94 -11.22 -32.27
CA ILE A 38 29.75 -10.59 -31.67
C ILE A 38 28.51 -10.88 -32.52
N THR A 39 28.59 -10.71 -33.85
CA THR A 39 27.42 -10.96 -34.73
C THR A 39 27.04 -12.44 -34.76
N ASN A 40 28.00 -13.36 -34.75
CA ASN A 40 27.71 -14.79 -34.67
C ASN A 40 27.07 -15.16 -33.32
N SER A 41 27.54 -14.56 -32.22
CA SER A 41 26.90 -14.70 -30.91
C SER A 41 25.47 -14.15 -30.91
N ASP A 42 25.22 -12.96 -31.49
CA ASP A 42 23.88 -12.37 -31.58
C ASP A 42 22.94 -13.23 -32.44
N LEU A 43 23.41 -13.71 -33.60
CA LEU A 43 22.66 -14.62 -34.47
C LEU A 43 22.34 -15.93 -33.75
N SER A 44 23.29 -16.51 -33.00
CA SER A 44 23.07 -17.72 -32.22
C SER A 44 22.01 -17.52 -31.14
N VAL A 45 22.03 -16.38 -30.43
CA VAL A 45 20.99 -16.01 -29.45
C VAL A 45 19.63 -15.87 -30.13
N ARG A 46 19.55 -15.19 -31.27
CA ARG A 46 18.29 -15.05 -32.03
C ARG A 46 17.76 -16.38 -32.54
N CYS A 47 18.63 -17.28 -33.00
CA CYS A 47 18.23 -18.64 -33.39
C CYS A 47 17.67 -19.43 -32.20
N ALA A 48 18.29 -19.33 -31.02
CA ALA A 48 17.79 -19.96 -29.81
C ALA A 48 16.43 -19.39 -29.38
N GLU A 49 16.28 -18.06 -29.44
CA GLU A 49 15.02 -17.36 -29.16
C GLU A 49 13.89 -17.79 -30.11
N LEU A 50 14.17 -17.81 -31.43
CA LEU A 50 13.22 -18.29 -32.43
C LEU A 50 12.85 -19.77 -32.24
N GLN A 51 13.81 -20.60 -31.82
CA GLN A 51 13.55 -22.00 -31.49
C GLN A 51 12.61 -22.12 -30.29
N ILE A 52 12.79 -21.31 -29.24
CA ILE A 52 11.89 -21.26 -28.07
C ILE A 52 10.49 -20.85 -28.51
N GLN A 53 10.35 -19.75 -29.27
CA GLN A 53 9.06 -19.28 -29.78
C GLN A 53 8.36 -20.33 -30.66
N LEU A 54 9.12 -21.05 -31.49
CA LEU A 54 8.56 -22.14 -32.29
C LEU A 54 8.05 -23.28 -31.40
N THR A 55 8.80 -23.68 -30.37
CA THR A 55 8.36 -24.73 -29.44
C THR A 55 7.12 -24.32 -28.65
N GLU A 56 7.03 -23.05 -28.24
CA GLU A 56 5.85 -22.49 -27.57
C GLU A 56 4.64 -22.45 -28.51
N ALA A 57 4.82 -21.98 -29.74
CA ALA A 57 3.77 -21.98 -30.76
C ALA A 57 3.27 -23.40 -31.09
N VAL A 58 4.16 -24.38 -31.14
CA VAL A 58 3.80 -25.79 -31.35
C VAL A 58 3.03 -26.35 -30.13
N SER A 59 3.44 -26.01 -28.91
CA SER A 59 2.75 -26.41 -27.67
C SER A 59 1.34 -25.84 -27.60
N THR A 60 1.18 -24.54 -27.89
CA THR A 60 -0.13 -23.87 -27.92
C THR A 60 -1.03 -24.43 -29.03
N LEU A 61 -0.49 -24.72 -30.21
CA LEU A 61 -1.23 -25.40 -31.28
C LEU A 61 -1.71 -26.79 -30.84
N ALA A 62 -0.86 -27.55 -30.15
CA ALA A 62 -1.23 -28.86 -29.63
C ALA A 62 -2.37 -28.75 -28.60
N GLY A 63 -2.27 -27.81 -27.65
CA GLY A 63 -3.34 -27.54 -26.68
C GLY A 63 -4.65 -27.08 -27.33
N GLN A 64 -4.58 -26.24 -28.37
CA GLN A 64 -5.76 -25.83 -29.14
C GLN A 64 -6.42 -27.02 -29.85
N LYS A 65 -5.63 -27.91 -30.47
CA LYS A 65 -6.16 -29.12 -31.12
C LYS A 65 -6.84 -30.05 -30.13
N GLU A 66 -6.28 -30.23 -28.94
CA GLU A 66 -6.89 -31.04 -27.89
C GLU A 66 -8.21 -30.42 -27.40
N LEU A 67 -8.24 -29.10 -27.19
CA LEU A 67 -9.46 -28.39 -26.82
C LEU A 67 -10.54 -28.50 -27.90
N ILE A 68 -10.18 -28.35 -29.17
CA ILE A 68 -11.12 -28.54 -30.29
C ILE A 68 -11.67 -29.97 -30.29
N ALA A 69 -10.82 -30.99 -30.19
CA ALA A 69 -11.25 -32.38 -30.15
C ALA A 69 -12.20 -32.66 -28.96
N LYS A 70 -11.93 -32.05 -27.80
CA LYS A 70 -12.80 -32.14 -26.63
C LYS A 70 -14.15 -31.45 -26.86
N LEU A 71 -14.16 -30.25 -27.45
CA LEU A 71 -15.38 -29.53 -27.79
C LEU A 71 -16.22 -30.28 -28.84
N GLU A 72 -15.58 -30.87 -29.84
CA GLU A 72 -16.25 -31.72 -30.83
C GLU A 72 -16.87 -32.96 -30.17
N HIS A 73 -16.15 -33.59 -29.24
CA HIS A 73 -16.67 -34.71 -28.46
C HIS A 73 -17.87 -34.31 -27.59
N ASP A 74 -17.77 -33.19 -26.86
CA ASP A 74 -18.84 -32.66 -26.01
C ASP A 74 -20.07 -32.29 -26.85
N LEU A 75 -19.89 -31.65 -28.01
CA LEU A 75 -20.97 -31.34 -28.94
C LEU A 75 -21.63 -32.61 -29.48
N SER A 76 -20.85 -33.63 -29.85
CA SER A 76 -21.41 -34.91 -30.30
C SER A 76 -22.23 -35.60 -29.20
N THR A 77 -21.80 -35.50 -27.96
CA THR A 77 -22.51 -36.03 -26.78
C THR A 77 -23.82 -35.28 -26.55
N ILE A 78 -23.80 -33.94 -26.62
CA ILE A 78 -25.01 -33.11 -26.51
C ILE A 78 -25.98 -33.42 -27.66
N GLN A 79 -25.48 -33.57 -28.89
CA GLN A 79 -26.30 -33.92 -30.04
C GLN A 79 -26.92 -35.31 -29.87
N ALA A 80 -26.19 -36.29 -29.36
CA ALA A 80 -26.72 -37.62 -29.04
C ALA A 80 -27.80 -37.55 -27.96
N LEU A 81 -27.59 -36.80 -26.87
CA LEU A 81 -28.59 -36.60 -25.82
C LEU A 81 -29.84 -35.86 -26.33
N THR A 82 -29.67 -34.89 -27.22
CA THR A 82 -30.76 -34.12 -27.85
C THR A 82 -31.55 -34.97 -28.84
N ALA A 83 -30.88 -35.86 -29.59
CA ALA A 83 -31.52 -36.82 -30.48
C ALA A 83 -32.38 -37.83 -29.69
N VAL A 84 -31.95 -38.21 -28.48
CA VAL A 84 -32.74 -39.06 -27.56
C VAL A 84 -33.92 -38.30 -26.92
N HIS A 85 -33.82 -36.97 -26.78
CA HIS A 85 -34.86 -36.11 -26.17
C HIS A 85 -35.86 -35.51 -27.17
N ARG A 86 -35.86 -35.92 -28.44
CA ARG A 86 -36.81 -35.45 -29.44
C ARG A 86 -37.92 -36.50 -29.65
N PRO A 87 -39.06 -36.44 -28.92
CA PRO A 87 -40.29 -36.96 -29.47
C PRO A 87 -40.70 -36.03 -30.62
N ASP A 88 -41.12 -36.61 -31.73
CA ASP A 88 -41.60 -35.90 -32.91
C ASP A 88 -42.67 -34.86 -32.55
N ALA A 89 -42.32 -33.57 -32.64
CA ALA A 89 -43.27 -32.48 -32.76
C ALA A 89 -42.62 -31.30 -33.48
N GLU A 90 -43.28 -30.89 -34.56
CA GLU A 90 -42.94 -29.80 -35.47
C GLU A 90 -43.03 -28.43 -34.78
N GLY A 91 -42.28 -27.45 -35.30
CA GLY A 91 -42.74 -26.06 -35.34
C GLY A 91 -42.21 -25.05 -34.29
N ALA A 92 -41.25 -24.24 -34.76
CA ALA A 92 -41.11 -22.79 -34.52
C ALA A 92 -40.49 -22.22 -33.21
N ALA A 93 -39.38 -21.50 -33.45
CA ALA A 93 -38.92 -20.24 -32.85
C ALA A 93 -38.40 -20.18 -31.38
N ILE A 94 -37.09 -19.91 -31.28
CA ILE A 94 -36.34 -19.34 -30.13
C ILE A 94 -36.84 -17.88 -29.92
N PRO A 95 -36.98 -17.27 -28.69
CA PRO A 95 -35.85 -17.07 -27.78
C PRO A 95 -36.08 -16.90 -26.25
N SER A 96 -34.96 -17.01 -25.53
CA SER A 96 -34.60 -16.28 -24.31
C SER A 96 -35.27 -16.60 -22.96
N LEU A 97 -34.42 -17.16 -22.10
CA LEU A 97 -34.16 -16.77 -20.70
C LEU A 97 -35.17 -17.13 -19.59
N GLU A 98 -36.32 -17.74 -19.85
CA GLU A 98 -37.24 -18.04 -18.76
C GLU A 98 -37.87 -19.43 -18.86
N LYS A 99 -37.07 -20.45 -18.58
CA LYS A 99 -37.61 -21.77 -18.22
C LYS A 99 -36.63 -22.52 -17.37
N ILE A 100 -36.59 -22.12 -16.10
CA ILE A 100 -36.30 -23.08 -15.03
C ILE A 100 -37.28 -24.24 -15.25
N PRO A 101 -36.81 -25.49 -15.45
CA PRO A 101 -37.71 -26.63 -15.53
C PRO A 101 -38.63 -26.63 -14.29
N GLU A 102 -39.95 -26.69 -14.49
CA GLU A 102 -40.95 -26.83 -13.42
C GLU A 102 -40.55 -27.78 -12.28
N PRO A 103 -39.86 -28.92 -12.51
CA PRO A 103 -39.38 -29.77 -11.42
C PRO A 103 -38.41 -29.12 -10.42
N ILE A 104 -37.68 -28.05 -10.79
CA ILE A 104 -36.79 -27.33 -9.87
C ILE A 104 -37.58 -26.37 -8.96
N LYS A 105 -38.70 -25.83 -9.45
CA LYS A 105 -39.62 -25.01 -8.63
C LYS A 105 -40.26 -25.85 -7.54
N GLU A 106 -40.62 -27.09 -7.86
CA GLU A 106 -41.22 -28.04 -6.94
C GLU A 106 -40.21 -28.59 -5.92
N ALA A 107 -38.98 -28.91 -6.35
CA ALA A 107 -37.90 -29.32 -5.45
C ALA A 107 -37.47 -28.21 -4.47
N THR A 108 -37.51 -26.93 -4.89
CA THR A 108 -37.19 -25.79 -4.01
C THR A 108 -38.32 -25.52 -3.00
N ALA A 109 -39.58 -25.78 -3.37
CA ALA A 109 -40.72 -25.67 -2.47
C ALA A 109 -40.70 -26.71 -1.33
N LEU A 110 -40.08 -27.88 -1.55
CA LEU A 110 -39.94 -28.93 -0.52
C LEU A 110 -38.91 -28.61 0.58
N PHE A 111 -38.01 -27.64 0.37
CA PHE A 111 -37.04 -27.24 1.41
C PHE A 111 -37.65 -26.29 2.47
N TYR A 112 -38.79 -25.66 2.16
CA TYR A 112 -39.57 -24.83 3.09
C TYR A 112 -40.87 -25.54 3.51
N GLY A 113 -40.74 -26.65 4.24
CA GLY A 113 -41.67 -27.03 5.32
C GLY A 113 -43.12 -27.37 4.98
N HIS A 114 -43.41 -28.09 3.88
CA HIS A 114 -44.70 -28.79 3.73
C HIS A 114 -44.52 -30.31 3.93
N PRO A 115 -45.44 -30.99 4.65
CA PRO A 115 -45.27 -32.42 4.96
C PRO A 115 -45.42 -33.26 3.68
N PRO A 116 -44.75 -34.43 3.58
CA PRO A 116 -44.76 -35.22 2.36
C PRO A 116 -46.12 -35.91 2.18
N SER A 117 -46.79 -35.64 1.05
CA SER A 117 -47.91 -36.46 0.58
C SER A 117 -47.35 -37.78 0.01
N PRO A 118 -47.88 -38.97 0.38
CA PRO A 118 -47.22 -40.25 0.15
C PRO A 118 -47.55 -40.89 -1.20
N SER A 119 -47.60 -40.14 -2.30
CA SER A 119 -48.03 -40.71 -3.58
C SER A 119 -47.59 -39.97 -4.85
N THR A 120 -46.32 -39.60 -4.96
CA THR A 120 -45.73 -39.26 -6.27
C THR A 120 -44.40 -39.97 -6.42
N SER A 121 -44.44 -41.19 -6.95
CA SER A 121 -43.25 -41.84 -7.48
C SER A 121 -42.78 -41.00 -8.67
N PHE A 122 -41.78 -40.15 -8.45
CA PHE A 122 -41.07 -39.50 -9.56
C PHE A 122 -40.56 -40.61 -10.49
N PRO A 123 -40.78 -40.52 -11.82
CA PRO A 123 -40.19 -41.48 -12.74
C PRO A 123 -38.67 -41.45 -12.53
N GLU A 124 -38.04 -42.59 -12.24
CA GLU A 124 -36.61 -42.67 -11.89
C GLU A 124 -35.71 -41.86 -12.85
N GLY A 125 -36.04 -41.87 -14.15
CA GLY A 125 -35.29 -41.12 -15.18
C GLY A 125 -35.32 -39.58 -15.06
N GLN A 126 -36.32 -38.97 -14.40
CA GLN A 126 -36.35 -37.51 -14.20
C GLN A 126 -35.44 -37.08 -13.04
N VAL A 127 -35.34 -37.92 -12.00
CA VAL A 127 -34.44 -37.70 -10.87
C VAL A 127 -32.99 -37.84 -11.33
N ASP A 128 -32.70 -38.86 -12.17
CA ASP A 128 -31.37 -39.06 -12.75
C ASP A 128 -30.94 -37.89 -13.66
N SER A 129 -31.88 -37.30 -14.42
CA SER A 129 -31.62 -36.11 -15.23
C SER A 129 -31.29 -34.88 -14.37
N LEU A 130 -32.03 -34.64 -13.29
CA LEU A 130 -31.75 -33.54 -12.35
C LEU A 130 -30.41 -33.73 -11.63
N LEU A 131 -30.09 -34.96 -11.19
CA LEU A 131 -28.80 -35.28 -10.57
C LEU A 131 -27.64 -35.10 -11.56
N SER A 132 -27.84 -35.47 -12.82
CA SER A 132 -26.87 -35.24 -13.91
C SER A 132 -26.63 -33.74 -14.13
N ILE A 133 -27.70 -32.92 -14.18
CA ILE A 133 -27.56 -31.47 -14.33
C ILE A 133 -26.83 -30.86 -13.13
N ILE A 134 -27.22 -31.19 -11.90
CA ILE A 134 -26.60 -30.66 -10.68
C ILE A 134 -25.13 -31.08 -10.59
N SER A 135 -24.81 -32.34 -10.91
CA SER A 135 -23.43 -32.83 -10.92
C SER A 135 -22.58 -32.07 -11.95
N SER A 136 -23.11 -31.81 -13.14
CA SER A 136 -22.41 -31.04 -14.18
C SER A 136 -22.19 -29.57 -13.76
N GLN A 137 -23.17 -28.94 -13.11
CA GLN A 137 -23.03 -27.58 -12.59
C GLN A 137 -21.97 -27.53 -11.49
N ARG A 138 -22.01 -28.47 -10.54
CA ARG A 138 -20.99 -28.61 -9.49
C ARG A 138 -19.61 -28.76 -10.08
N GLU A 139 -19.46 -29.54 -11.15
CA GLU A 139 -18.17 -29.75 -11.81
C GLU A 139 -17.67 -28.49 -12.50
N ARG A 140 -18.55 -27.73 -13.17
CA ARG A 140 -18.20 -26.42 -13.77
C ARG A 140 -17.77 -25.41 -12.70
N PHE A 141 -18.48 -25.34 -11.59
CA PHE A 141 -18.10 -24.46 -10.47
C PHE A 141 -16.78 -24.88 -9.84
N ARG A 142 -16.54 -26.19 -9.68
CA ARG A 142 -15.26 -26.71 -9.20
C ARG A 142 -14.12 -26.33 -10.14
N ALA A 143 -14.29 -26.51 -11.45
CA ALA A 143 -13.29 -26.14 -12.45
C ALA A 143 -12.98 -24.64 -12.43
N ARG A 144 -14.01 -23.78 -12.40
CA ARG A 144 -13.84 -22.33 -12.31
C ARG A 144 -13.17 -21.90 -11.00
N ASN A 145 -13.52 -22.53 -9.88
CA ASN A 145 -12.88 -22.23 -8.61
C ASN A 145 -11.40 -22.63 -8.62
N GLN A 146 -11.06 -23.76 -9.23
CA GLN A 146 -9.67 -24.19 -9.39
C GLN A 146 -8.87 -23.24 -10.30
N GLU A 147 -9.47 -22.75 -11.38
CA GLU A 147 -8.89 -21.74 -12.26
C GLU A 147 -8.63 -20.43 -11.51
N LEU A 148 -9.63 -19.91 -10.79
CA LEU A 148 -9.49 -18.69 -9.97
C LEU A 148 -8.44 -18.84 -8.87
N GLU A 149 -8.37 -20.01 -8.21
CA GLU A 149 -7.30 -20.30 -7.25
C GLU A 149 -5.92 -20.32 -7.93
N GLY A 150 -5.84 -20.84 -9.16
CA GLY A 150 -4.61 -20.83 -9.97
C GLY A 150 -4.17 -19.40 -10.33
N GLU A 151 -5.08 -18.58 -10.84
CA GLU A 151 -4.82 -17.17 -11.15
C GLU A 151 -4.40 -16.37 -9.91
N ASN A 152 -5.05 -16.62 -8.77
CA ASN A 152 -4.70 -15.96 -7.51
C ASN A 152 -3.29 -16.34 -7.06
N ARG A 153 -2.90 -17.62 -7.13
CA ARG A 153 -1.53 -18.07 -6.84
C ARG A 153 -0.51 -17.44 -7.80
N MET A 154 -0.85 -17.33 -9.10
CA MET A 154 0.00 -16.69 -10.08
C MET A 154 0.20 -15.19 -9.76
N MET A 155 -0.89 -14.48 -9.47
CA MET A 155 -0.85 -13.07 -9.08
C MET A 155 -0.02 -12.85 -7.82
N GLN A 156 -0.16 -13.71 -6.81
CA GLN A 156 0.66 -13.67 -5.60
C GLN A 156 2.15 -13.86 -5.91
N HIS A 157 2.49 -14.79 -6.80
CA HIS A 157 3.86 -14.99 -7.25
C HIS A 157 4.41 -13.75 -7.96
N THR A 158 3.64 -13.12 -8.86
CA THR A 158 4.02 -11.87 -9.53
C THR A 158 4.25 -10.73 -8.54
N VAL A 159 3.38 -10.58 -7.53
CA VAL A 159 3.54 -9.56 -6.48
C VAL A 159 4.85 -9.78 -5.71
N HIS A 160 5.16 -11.02 -5.34
CA HIS A 160 6.41 -11.34 -4.66
C HIS A 160 7.65 -11.09 -5.53
N ALA A 161 7.60 -11.44 -6.82
CA ALA A 161 8.68 -11.16 -7.76
C ALA A 161 8.94 -9.65 -7.87
N LEU A 162 7.90 -8.84 -8.08
CA LEU A 162 8.00 -7.39 -8.17
C LEU A 162 8.50 -6.75 -6.86
N GLN A 163 8.08 -7.27 -5.70
CA GLN A 163 8.60 -6.82 -4.41
C GLN A 163 10.10 -7.08 -4.29
N SER A 164 10.56 -8.27 -4.70
CA SER A 164 11.99 -8.60 -4.72
C SER A 164 12.77 -7.71 -5.68
N GLU A 165 12.23 -7.40 -6.85
CA GLU A 165 12.85 -6.46 -7.80
C GLU A 165 12.95 -5.05 -7.23
N LEU A 166 11.89 -4.55 -6.59
CA LEU A 166 11.91 -3.26 -5.91
C LEU A 166 12.99 -3.21 -4.82
N ASP A 167 13.15 -4.27 -4.04
CA ASP A 167 14.17 -4.33 -2.99
C ASP A 167 15.59 -4.44 -3.57
N ASN A 168 15.76 -5.16 -4.68
CA ASN A 168 17.02 -5.21 -5.42
C ASN A 168 17.39 -3.82 -5.98
N LEU A 169 16.45 -3.15 -6.65
CA LEU A 169 16.64 -1.79 -7.18
C LEU A 169 16.94 -0.79 -6.07
N ARG A 170 16.26 -0.88 -4.92
CA ARG A 170 16.57 -0.05 -3.74
C ARG A 170 17.99 -0.30 -3.24
N ALA A 171 18.40 -1.56 -3.13
CA ALA A 171 19.76 -1.90 -2.69
C ALA A 171 20.82 -1.37 -3.66
N ASP A 172 20.59 -1.46 -4.96
CA ASP A 172 21.51 -0.96 -5.98
C ASP A 172 21.53 0.57 -6.07
N ASN A 173 20.38 1.23 -5.91
CA ASN A 173 20.30 2.68 -5.79
C ASN A 173 21.09 3.20 -4.58
N ILE A 174 21.00 2.50 -3.43
CA ILE A 174 21.81 2.83 -2.26
C ILE A 174 23.30 2.67 -2.59
N LYS A 175 23.73 1.53 -3.15
CA LYS A 175 25.14 1.31 -3.56
C LYS A 175 25.65 2.38 -4.53
N LEU A 176 24.82 2.78 -5.50
CA LEU A 176 25.14 3.83 -6.45
C LEU A 176 25.31 5.17 -5.75
N TYR A 177 24.43 5.48 -4.79
CA TYR A 177 24.56 6.66 -3.95
C TYR A 177 25.88 6.65 -3.15
N GLU A 178 26.32 5.51 -2.60
CA GLU A 178 27.62 5.42 -1.91
C GLU A 178 28.77 5.77 -2.85
N LYS A 179 28.74 5.25 -4.08
CA LYS A 179 29.76 5.56 -5.11
C LYS A 179 29.76 7.04 -5.49
N ILE A 180 28.57 7.63 -5.67
CA ILE A 180 28.43 9.06 -5.96
C ILE A 180 28.98 9.89 -4.80
N LYS A 181 28.62 9.57 -3.55
CA LYS A 181 29.12 10.26 -2.35
C LYS A 181 30.64 10.11 -2.22
N PHE A 182 31.19 8.94 -2.51
CA PHE A 182 32.64 8.71 -2.52
C PHE A 182 33.33 9.59 -3.58
N LEU A 183 32.79 9.68 -4.79
CA LEU A 183 33.34 10.56 -5.84
C LEU A 183 33.17 12.06 -5.51
N GLN A 184 32.05 12.45 -4.89
CA GLN A 184 31.80 13.82 -4.41
C GLN A 184 32.70 14.21 -3.22
N SER A 185 33.23 13.23 -2.46
CA SER A 185 34.15 13.50 -1.35
C SER A 185 35.53 14.01 -1.82
N TYR A 186 35.85 13.89 -3.10
CA TYR A 186 37.01 14.55 -3.68
C TYR A 186 36.76 16.06 -3.77
N PRO A 187 37.62 16.90 -3.18
CA PRO A 187 37.41 18.35 -3.14
C PRO A 187 37.50 18.92 -4.56
N GLY A 188 36.39 19.49 -5.06
CA GLY A 188 36.39 20.19 -6.36
C GLY A 188 35.05 20.28 -7.11
N ARG A 189 33.99 19.60 -6.68
CA ARG A 189 32.67 19.66 -7.35
C ARG A 189 31.60 20.20 -6.41
N GLY A 190 31.14 21.43 -6.65
CA GLY A 190 30.01 22.03 -5.94
C GLY A 190 28.75 21.21 -6.14
N SER A 191 28.20 20.68 -5.04
CA SER A 191 27.00 19.83 -5.07
C SER A 191 25.74 20.67 -4.86
N SER A 192 24.87 20.70 -5.86
CA SER A 192 23.48 21.14 -5.72
C SER A 192 22.70 19.97 -5.13
N ARG A 193 22.45 20.04 -3.82
CA ARG A 193 21.79 19.00 -3.04
C ARG A 193 20.34 18.79 -3.51
N ASP A 194 20.04 17.61 -4.05
CA ASP A 194 18.70 17.23 -4.51
C ASP A 194 17.91 16.47 -3.41
N ASP A 195 16.57 16.57 -3.41
CA ASP A 195 15.70 15.90 -2.41
C ASP A 195 15.86 14.37 -2.48
N THR A 196 16.08 13.84 -3.68
CA THR A 196 16.32 12.41 -3.90
C THR A 196 17.62 11.95 -3.24
N GLU A 197 18.69 12.75 -3.35
CA GLU A 197 19.96 12.49 -2.68
C GLU A 197 19.78 12.49 -1.16
N GLN A 198 18.96 13.38 -0.60
CA GLN A 198 18.73 13.44 0.85
C GLN A 198 18.02 12.19 1.39
N ARG A 199 17.08 11.61 0.64
CA ARG A 199 16.42 10.34 1.00
C ARG A 199 17.40 9.17 1.01
N TYR A 200 18.19 9.00 -0.04
CA TYR A 200 19.19 7.93 -0.10
C TYR A 200 20.36 8.17 0.87
N SER A 201 20.70 9.43 1.16
CA SER A 201 21.66 9.82 2.21
C SER A 201 21.24 9.30 3.57
N SER A 202 19.98 9.53 3.95
CA SER A 202 19.46 9.07 5.25
C SER A 202 19.47 7.54 5.37
N GLN A 203 19.13 6.81 4.30
CA GLN A 203 19.16 5.34 4.27
C GLN A 203 20.59 4.79 4.30
N TYR A 204 21.53 5.47 3.67
CA TYR A 204 22.96 5.15 3.70
C TYR A 204 23.56 5.38 5.09
N GLU A 205 23.29 6.53 5.72
CA GLU A 205 23.79 6.85 7.07
C GLU A 205 23.23 5.93 8.14
N GLU A 206 21.95 5.51 8.02
CA GLU A 206 21.35 4.50 8.90
C GLU A 206 22.05 3.14 8.79
N ARG A 207 22.56 2.79 7.61
CA ARG A 207 23.33 1.54 7.39
C ARG A 207 24.79 1.64 7.85
N LEU A 208 25.39 2.84 7.81
CA LEU A 208 26.80 3.04 8.14
C LEU A 208 27.09 3.26 9.61
N ASP A 209 26.13 3.73 10.41
CA ASP A 209 26.32 3.90 11.84
C ASP A 209 25.81 2.67 12.61
N PRO A 210 26.68 1.68 12.92
CA PRO A 210 26.29 0.52 13.72
C PRO A 210 25.77 0.93 15.11
N PHE A 211 26.12 2.12 15.61
CA PHE A 211 25.64 2.64 16.88
C PHE A 211 24.26 3.32 16.79
N SER A 212 23.77 3.69 15.61
CA SER A 212 22.40 4.20 15.45
C SER A 212 21.36 3.10 15.74
N SER A 213 21.62 1.89 15.23
CA SER A 213 20.78 0.71 15.49
C SER A 213 20.86 0.28 16.95
N PHE A 214 22.06 0.36 17.56
CA PHE A 214 22.28 0.05 18.96
C PHE A 214 21.63 1.08 19.88
N SER A 215 21.80 2.38 19.63
CA SER A 215 21.22 3.47 20.42
C SER A 215 19.68 3.49 20.32
N ARG A 216 19.10 3.14 19.15
CA ARG A 216 17.65 2.92 19.02
C ARG A 216 17.20 1.73 19.87
N LYS A 217 17.91 0.59 19.79
CA LYS A 217 17.61 -0.60 20.61
C LYS A 217 17.78 -0.32 22.11
N GLU A 218 18.78 0.48 22.50
CA GLU A 218 19.03 0.86 23.89
C GLU A 218 17.98 1.85 24.41
N ARG A 219 17.61 2.86 23.61
CA ARG A 219 16.48 3.76 23.92
C ARG A 219 15.17 2.99 24.05
N GLN A 220 14.96 1.99 23.19
CA GLN A 220 13.78 1.12 23.26
C GLN A 220 13.81 0.22 24.49
N ARG A 221 14.97 -0.33 24.87
CA ARG A 221 15.12 -1.08 26.13
C ARG A 221 14.89 -0.21 27.35
N LYS A 222 15.44 1.01 27.38
CA LYS A 222 15.19 2.01 28.44
C LYS A 222 13.72 2.42 28.49
N TYR A 223 13.09 2.58 27.33
CA TYR A 223 11.65 2.84 27.26
C TYR A 223 10.83 1.68 27.80
N LEU A 224 11.21 0.44 27.48
CA LEU A 224 10.55 -0.77 27.99
C LEU A 224 10.81 -1.01 29.49
N SER A 225 11.94 -0.56 30.03
CA SER A 225 12.24 -0.63 31.47
C SER A 225 11.57 0.47 32.30
N LEU A 226 10.91 1.46 31.68
CA LEU A 226 10.13 2.46 32.41
C LEU A 226 8.84 1.86 32.98
N SER A 227 8.42 2.38 34.14
CA SER A 227 7.18 2.02 34.81
C SER A 227 5.97 2.22 33.87
N PRO A 228 4.94 1.34 33.92
CA PRO A 228 3.72 1.50 33.12
C PRO A 228 3.08 2.89 33.26
N TRP A 229 3.16 3.50 34.44
CA TRP A 229 2.62 4.84 34.71
C TRP A 229 3.45 5.97 34.08
N ASP A 230 4.77 5.83 34.02
CA ASP A 230 5.65 6.78 33.34
C ASP A 230 5.44 6.71 31.82
N LYS A 231 5.23 5.51 31.27
CA LYS A 231 4.87 5.31 29.86
C LYS A 231 3.54 5.97 29.50
N ALA A 232 2.54 5.86 30.38
CA ALA A 232 1.24 6.50 30.18
C ALA A 232 1.33 8.03 30.23
N THR A 233 2.13 8.58 31.14
CA THR A 233 2.34 10.03 31.22
C THR A 233 3.11 10.56 30.01
N LEU A 234 4.13 9.83 29.56
CA LEU A 234 4.90 10.18 28.36
C LEU A 234 4.08 10.03 27.08
N SER A 235 3.18 9.03 26.98
CA SER A 235 2.27 8.89 25.84
C SER A 235 1.22 9.99 25.84
N MET A 236 0.67 10.34 27.00
CA MET A 236 -0.26 11.46 27.17
C MET A 236 0.40 12.79 26.80
N GLY A 237 1.64 13.02 27.25
CA GLY A 237 2.43 14.20 26.90
C GLY A 237 2.74 14.29 25.41
N ARG A 238 3.16 13.17 24.78
CA ARG A 238 3.34 13.13 23.33
C ARG A 238 2.05 13.35 22.56
N LEU A 239 0.92 12.81 23.02
CA LEU A 239 -0.37 12.96 22.36
C LEU A 239 -0.83 14.43 22.37
N ILE A 240 -0.60 15.14 23.48
CA ILE A 240 -0.86 16.59 23.60
C ILE A 240 0.08 17.40 22.71
N LEU A 241 1.38 17.05 22.66
CA LEU A 241 2.37 17.81 21.87
C LEU A 241 2.34 17.51 20.37
N SER A 242 1.96 16.29 19.99
CA SER A 242 1.97 15.80 18.60
C SER A 242 0.80 16.32 17.77
N ASN A 243 -0.32 16.68 18.40
CA ASN A 243 -1.52 17.11 17.69
C ASN A 243 -1.78 18.61 17.88
N LYS A 244 -1.94 19.34 16.77
CA LYS A 244 -2.23 20.78 16.76
C LYS A 244 -3.52 21.11 17.52
N THR A 245 -4.56 20.29 17.37
CA THR A 245 -5.84 20.47 18.07
C THR A 245 -5.72 20.24 19.57
N ALA A 246 -4.99 19.20 19.98
CA ALA A 246 -4.78 18.88 21.40
C ALA A 246 -4.02 20.01 22.13
N ARG A 247 -3.03 20.61 21.44
CA ARG A 247 -2.31 21.78 21.95
C ARG A 247 -3.23 22.99 22.15
N THR A 248 -4.13 23.25 21.19
CA THR A 248 -5.12 24.34 21.30
C THR A 248 -6.09 24.11 22.46
N VAL A 249 -6.60 22.89 22.63
CA VAL A 249 -7.49 22.55 23.76
C VAL A 249 -6.78 22.70 25.10
N ALA A 250 -5.54 22.22 25.23
CA ALA A 250 -4.75 22.36 26.45
C ALA A 250 -4.49 23.82 26.81
N PHE A 251 -4.23 24.68 25.82
CA PHE A 251 -4.07 26.12 26.02
C PHE A 251 -5.35 26.80 26.53
N PHE A 252 -6.51 26.50 25.93
CA PHE A 252 -7.77 27.04 26.42
C PHE A 252 -8.15 26.52 27.80
N TYR A 253 -7.86 25.26 28.08
CA TYR A 253 -8.08 24.66 29.39
C TYR A 253 -7.22 25.34 30.48
N THR A 254 -5.93 25.58 30.22
CA THR A 254 -5.07 26.28 31.17
C THR A 254 -5.52 27.73 31.35
N LEU A 255 -5.89 28.44 30.28
CA LEU A 255 -6.42 29.80 30.35
C LEU A 255 -7.72 29.86 31.17
N PHE A 256 -8.64 28.92 30.94
CA PHE A 256 -9.89 28.83 31.69
C PHE A 256 -9.64 28.58 33.18
N LEU A 257 -8.74 27.66 33.53
CA LEU A 257 -8.38 27.44 34.93
C LEU A 257 -7.75 28.68 35.56
N HIS A 258 -6.90 29.41 34.85
CA HIS A 258 -6.35 30.66 35.36
C HIS A 258 -7.47 31.69 35.59
N CYS A 259 -8.38 31.88 34.64
CA CYS A 259 -9.54 32.75 34.82
C CYS A 259 -10.39 32.35 36.03
N LEU A 260 -10.62 31.05 36.24
CA LEU A 260 -11.37 30.54 37.38
C LEU A 260 -10.66 30.85 38.70
N VAL A 261 -9.36 30.60 38.78
CA VAL A 261 -8.55 30.96 39.96
C VAL A 261 -8.60 32.46 40.23
N PHE A 262 -8.45 33.29 39.20
CA PHE A 262 -8.57 34.75 39.34
C PHE A 262 -9.96 35.18 39.80
N LEU A 263 -11.04 34.57 39.31
CA LEU A 263 -12.41 34.86 39.74
C LEU A 263 -12.63 34.49 41.21
N VAL A 264 -12.10 33.35 41.65
CA VAL A 264 -12.17 32.93 43.07
C VAL A 264 -11.42 33.94 43.94
N LEU A 265 -10.18 34.28 43.57
CA LEU A 265 -9.36 35.26 44.29
C LEU A 265 -10.01 36.66 44.30
N TYR A 266 -10.61 37.08 43.19
CA TYR A 266 -11.34 38.34 43.10
C TYR A 266 -12.55 38.34 44.03
N LYS A 267 -13.35 37.26 44.04
CA LYS A 267 -14.52 37.14 44.92
C LYS A 267 -14.12 37.15 46.39
N THR A 268 -13.04 36.44 46.76
CA THR A 268 -12.55 36.45 48.14
C THR A 268 -12.06 37.84 48.54
N ALA A 269 -11.28 38.50 47.69
CA ALA A 269 -10.76 39.84 47.95
C ALA A 269 -11.89 40.89 48.05
N TRP A 270 -12.89 40.81 47.19
CA TRP A 270 -14.06 41.69 47.21
C TRP A 270 -14.92 41.49 48.44
N SER A 271 -15.16 40.23 48.84
CA SER A 271 -15.90 39.92 50.07
C SER A 271 -15.17 40.47 51.30
N GLU A 272 -13.85 40.37 51.33
CA GLU A 272 -13.03 40.89 52.41
C GLU A 272 -13.02 42.43 52.44
N SER A 273 -12.95 43.11 51.28
CA SER A 273 -13.01 44.58 51.22
C SER A 273 -14.35 45.11 51.71
N VAL A 274 -15.47 44.52 51.27
CA VAL A 274 -16.82 44.93 51.73
C VAL A 274 -16.97 44.76 53.24
N GLY A 275 -16.43 43.68 53.80
CA GLY A 275 -16.40 43.46 55.25
C GLY A 275 -15.63 44.56 55.99
N ARG A 276 -14.44 44.91 55.50
CA ARG A 276 -13.63 46.00 56.07
C ARG A 276 -14.32 47.35 55.98
N ASP A 277 -14.96 47.66 54.85
CA ASP A 277 -15.69 48.91 54.65
C ASP A 277 -16.91 49.03 55.58
N CYS A 278 -17.62 47.92 55.82
CA CYS A 278 -18.73 47.88 56.77
C CYS A 278 -18.26 48.14 58.21
N VAL A 279 -17.16 47.52 58.64
CA VAL A 279 -16.56 47.75 59.97
C VAL A 279 -16.09 49.20 60.11
N ALA A 280 -15.43 49.75 59.09
CA ALA A 280 -14.99 51.14 59.08
C ALA A 280 -16.18 52.12 59.15
N TYR A 281 -17.26 51.84 58.42
CA TYR A 281 -18.49 52.64 58.46
C TYR A 281 -19.17 52.58 59.84
N CYS A 282 -19.30 51.38 60.43
CA CYS A 282 -19.85 51.20 61.77
C CYS A 282 -19.03 51.92 62.84
N ALA A 283 -17.70 51.82 62.78
CA ALA A 283 -16.79 52.51 63.70
C ALA A 283 -16.93 54.03 63.59
N LYS A 284 -16.99 54.56 62.35
CA LYS A 284 -17.21 55.99 62.10
C LYS A 284 -18.57 56.46 62.68
N LYS A 285 -19.65 55.73 62.40
CA LYS A 285 -20.98 56.07 62.89
C LYS A 285 -21.08 56.04 64.42
N TYR A 286 -20.40 55.09 65.06
CA TYR A 286 -20.29 55.03 66.52
C TYR A 286 -19.51 56.23 67.08
N ALA A 287 -18.36 56.57 66.49
CA ALA A 287 -17.58 57.74 66.88
C ALA A 287 -18.39 59.04 66.75
N ASP A 288 -19.12 59.20 65.64
CA ASP A 288 -20.01 60.36 65.42
C ASP A 288 -21.14 60.41 66.48
N HIS A 289 -21.72 59.26 66.85
CA HIS A 289 -22.75 59.18 67.89
C HIS A 289 -22.20 59.58 69.27
N ILE A 290 -21.05 59.03 69.67
CA ILE A 290 -20.41 59.39 70.95
C ILE A 290 -20.11 60.88 71.01
N HIS A 291 -19.54 61.44 69.92
CA HIS A 291 -19.23 62.86 69.87
C HIS A 291 -20.48 63.74 70.01
N LYS A 292 -21.61 63.33 69.42
CA LYS A 292 -22.85 64.11 69.42
C LYS A 292 -23.64 64.03 70.73
N PHE A 293 -23.64 62.88 71.40
CA PHE A 293 -24.54 62.64 72.54
C PHE A 293 -23.84 62.61 73.91
N HIS A 294 -22.53 62.36 73.96
CA HIS A 294 -21.82 62.19 75.23
C HIS A 294 -20.78 63.28 75.54
N LYS A 295 -20.48 64.17 74.58
CA LYS A 295 -19.45 65.20 74.81
C LYS A 295 -19.96 66.46 75.52
N ASP A 296 -21.27 66.71 75.48
CA ASP A 296 -21.89 67.86 76.15
C ASP A 296 -22.48 67.52 77.54
N GLY A 297 -22.42 66.25 77.97
CA GLY A 297 -22.99 65.78 79.24
C GLY A 297 -22.01 65.70 80.42
N ASP A 298 -20.70 65.75 80.17
CA ASP A 298 -19.67 65.49 81.19
C ASP A 298 -19.12 66.77 81.86
N ALA A 299 -19.68 67.94 81.54
CA ALA A 299 -19.32 69.20 82.21
C ALA A 299 -20.16 69.50 83.47
N GLY A 300 -21.13 68.65 83.83
CA GLY A 300 -22.16 68.98 84.82
C GLY A 300 -21.95 68.48 86.26
N ASP A 301 -21.35 67.30 86.47
CA ASP A 301 -21.50 66.57 87.75
C ASP A 301 -20.21 66.39 88.56
N MET A 302 -19.22 67.28 88.37
CA MET A 302 -17.96 67.26 89.12
C MET A 302 -17.79 68.45 90.10
N LEU A 303 -18.90 69.00 90.61
CA LEU A 303 -18.91 69.99 91.69
C LEU A 303 -20.08 69.75 92.68
N GLN A 304 -19.90 68.82 93.62
CA GLN A 304 -20.53 68.90 94.94
C GLN A 304 -19.80 68.08 95.99
#